data_AF-A0A419FIY1-F1
#
_entry.id   AF-A0A419FIY1-F1
#
_cell.length_a   1.000
_cell.length_b   1.000
_cell.length_c   1.000
_cell.angle_alpha   90.00
_cell.angle_beta   90.00
_cell.angle_gamma   90.00
#
_symmetry.space_group_name_H-M   'P 1'
#
loop_
_entity.id
_entity.type
_entity.pdbx_description
1 polymer ?
#
loop_
_entity_poly.entity_id
_entity_poly.type
_entity_poly.pdbx_seq_one_letter_code
_entity_poly.pdbx_strand_id
1 'polypeptide(L)'
;MTTAEFLRAAKARLEEDGWTQGEFGVDRSPHCVVGALVRVRDALGDVQIGAPEAFLARAVGRHSIIAWNDAPGRTVEEVYAAFDKAIALAEAEEG
;
A
#
# COMPACT_ATOMS: atom_id res chain seq x y z
N MET A 1 7.28 -6.94 12.76
CA MET A 1 6.18 -6.18 12.14
C MET A 1 5.27 -7.18 11.46
N THR A 2 3.97 -7.14 11.73
CA THR A 2 2.95 -7.96 11.04
C THR A 2 2.62 -7.38 9.66
N THR A 3 1.90 -8.12 8.82
CA THR A 3 1.46 -7.59 7.52
C THR A 3 0.48 -6.43 7.71
N ALA A 4 -0.40 -6.50 8.70
CA ALA A 4 -1.31 -5.41 9.05
C ALA A 4 -0.57 -4.14 9.51
N GLU A 5 0.46 -4.28 10.36
CA GLU A 5 1.29 -3.14 10.80
C GLU A 5 2.04 -2.49 9.62
N PHE A 6 2.55 -3.31 8.69
CA PHE A 6 3.22 -2.81 7.48
C PHE A 6 2.26 -2.01 6.58
N LEU A 7 1.06 -2.53 6.36
CA LEU A 7 0.04 -1.85 5.55
C LEU A 7 -0.41 -0.53 6.19
N ARG A 8 -0.51 -0.47 7.52
CA ARG A 8 -0.78 0.79 8.23
C ARG A 8 0.32 1.81 8.04
N ALA A 9 1.59 1.39 8.18
CA ALA A 9 2.73 2.27 7.97
C ALA A 9 2.76 2.81 6.52
N ALA A 10 2.40 1.98 5.53
CA ALA A 10 2.34 2.41 4.14
C ALA A 10 1.17 3.37 3.88
N LYS A 11 -0.01 3.15 4.47
CA LYS A 11 -1.12 4.10 4.41
C LYS A 11 -0.74 5.45 5.03
N ALA A 12 -0.11 5.44 6.21
CA ALA A 12 0.36 6.66 6.87
C ALA A 12 1.33 7.45 6.00
N ARG A 13 2.22 6.78 5.25
CA ARG A 13 3.10 7.46 4.27
C ARG A 13 2.31 8.18 3.19
N LEU A 14 1.24 7.59 2.65
CA LEU A 14 0.42 8.27 1.67
C LEU A 14 -0.33 9.47 2.26
N GLU A 15 -0.75 9.38 3.52
CA GLU A 15 -1.41 10.48 4.24
C GLU A 15 -0.44 11.65 4.53
N GLU A 16 0.81 11.35 4.88
CA GLU A 16 1.84 12.34 5.20
C GLU A 16 2.46 12.97 3.94
N ASP A 17 2.87 12.14 2.98
CA ASP A 17 3.66 12.56 1.82
C ASP A 17 2.79 12.87 0.59
N GLY A 18 1.52 12.48 0.62
CA GLY A 18 0.58 12.60 -0.49
C GLY A 18 0.62 11.42 -1.46
N TRP A 19 -0.49 11.25 -2.17
CA TRP A 19 -0.69 10.17 -3.14
C TRP A 19 -0.57 10.65 -4.60
N THR A 20 -0.04 9.79 -5.48
CA THR A 20 0.02 10.03 -6.93
C THR A 20 -0.20 8.76 -7.77
N GLN A 21 -0.53 8.98 -9.05
CA GLN A 21 -0.64 7.95 -10.09
C GLN A 21 0.59 7.96 -11.00
N GLY A 22 0.97 6.80 -11.54
CA GLY A 22 1.96 6.67 -12.61
C GLY A 22 3.41 6.94 -12.21
N GLU A 23 3.67 7.37 -10.97
CA GLU A 23 5.00 7.63 -10.46
C GLU A 23 5.31 6.75 -9.25
N PHE A 24 6.39 5.96 -9.35
CA PHE A 24 6.82 5.09 -8.25
C PHE A 24 7.22 5.87 -6.98
N GLY A 25 7.59 7.16 -7.10
CA GLY A 25 7.86 8.03 -5.96
C GLY A 25 8.99 7.56 -5.03
N VAL A 26 9.91 6.70 -5.47
CA VAL A 26 10.91 6.08 -4.58
C VAL A 26 11.82 7.08 -3.85
N ASP A 27 12.10 8.24 -4.46
CA ASP A 27 13.02 9.24 -3.90
C ASP A 27 12.38 10.59 -3.57
N ARG A 28 11.12 10.81 -3.96
CA ARG A 28 10.41 12.08 -3.79
C ARG A 28 8.93 11.82 -3.52
N SER A 29 8.35 12.61 -2.62
CA SER A 29 6.90 12.72 -2.47
C SER A 29 6.29 13.50 -3.63
N PRO A 30 5.03 13.24 -4.02
CA PRO A 30 4.10 12.21 -3.50
C PRO A 30 4.43 10.77 -3.93
N HIS A 31 3.79 9.77 -3.30
CA HIS A 31 4.02 8.35 -3.58
C HIS A 31 2.80 7.65 -4.23
N CYS A 32 3.03 6.68 -5.12
CA CYS A 32 1.99 5.71 -5.47
C CYS A 32 1.88 4.61 -4.41
N VAL A 33 0.88 3.72 -4.56
CA VAL A 33 0.70 2.57 -3.65
C VAL A 33 1.98 1.75 -3.50
N VAL A 34 2.66 1.40 -4.61
CA VAL A 34 3.89 0.58 -4.55
C VAL A 34 5.05 1.37 -3.96
N GLY A 35 5.15 2.66 -4.29
CA GLY A 35 6.15 3.57 -3.69
C GLY A 35 6.08 3.57 -2.17
N ALA A 36 4.87 3.72 -1.62
CA ALA A 36 4.66 3.70 -0.17
C ALA A 36 5.08 2.36 0.46
N LEU A 37 4.77 1.22 -0.17
CA LEU A 37 5.22 -0.09 0.32
C LEU A 37 6.75 -0.21 0.30
N VAL A 38 7.40 0.23 -0.78
CA VAL A 38 8.86 0.20 -0.89
C VAL A 38 9.51 1.07 0.19
N ARG A 39 8.98 2.27 0.45
CA ARG A 39 9.52 3.17 1.49
C ARG A 39 9.45 2.55 2.89
N VAL A 40 8.36 1.86 3.22
CA VAL A 40 8.26 1.16 4.52
C VAL A 40 9.25 0.00 4.56
N ARG A 41 9.40 -0.75 3.46
CA ARG A 41 10.37 -1.86 3.37
C ARG A 41 11.81 -1.38 3.57
N ASP A 42 12.20 -0.32 2.85
CA ASP A 42 13.54 0.27 2.93
C ASP A 42 13.85 0.74 4.37
N ALA A 43 12.86 1.32 5.06
CA ALA A 43 13.01 1.77 6.44
C ALA A 43 13.20 0.63 7.45
N LEU A 44 12.73 -0.58 7.12
CA LEU A 44 12.81 -1.74 8.01
C LEU A 44 14.07 -2.60 7.74
N GLY A 45 14.71 -2.47 6.58
CA GLY A 45 15.85 -3.30 6.19
C GLY A 45 15.44 -4.75 5.92
N ASP A 46 16.27 -5.71 6.33
CA ASP A 46 16.13 -7.15 6.02
C ASP A 46 15.03 -7.88 6.83
N VAL A 47 13.94 -7.20 7.18
CA VAL A 47 12.80 -7.82 7.87
C VAL A 47 11.95 -8.59 6.86
N GLN A 48 11.79 -9.89 7.07
CA GLN A 48 10.78 -10.66 6.37
C GLN A 48 9.40 -10.22 6.82
N ILE A 49 8.63 -9.70 5.87
CA ILE A 49 7.21 -9.37 6.02
C ILE A 49 6.44 -10.32 5.11
N GLY A 50 5.17 -10.55 5.42
CA GLY A 50 4.28 -11.33 4.56
C GLY A 50 4.14 -10.71 3.16
N ALA A 51 3.03 -10.99 2.47
CA ALA A 51 2.78 -10.45 1.14
C ALA A 51 1.78 -9.27 1.20
N PRO A 52 2.17 -8.06 1.63
CA PRO A 52 1.25 -6.92 1.73
C PRO A 52 0.61 -6.56 0.38
N GLU A 53 1.34 -6.74 -0.72
CA GLU A 53 0.83 -6.57 -2.08
C GLU A 53 -0.33 -7.54 -2.37
N ALA A 54 -0.29 -8.77 -1.84
CA ALA A 54 -1.35 -9.76 -2.04
C ALA A 54 -2.64 -9.35 -1.32
N PHE A 55 -2.54 -8.78 -0.13
CA PHE A 55 -3.70 -8.25 0.59
C PHE A 55 -4.31 -7.05 -0.12
N LEU A 56 -3.49 -6.12 -0.64
CA LEU A 56 -3.98 -5.02 -1.47
C LEU A 56 -4.64 -5.51 -2.76
N ALA A 57 -4.02 -6.47 -3.46
CA ALA A 57 -4.59 -7.08 -4.66
C ALA A 57 -5.97 -7.70 -4.40
N ARG A 58 -6.12 -8.40 -3.28
CA ARG A 58 -7.41 -8.97 -2.82
C ARG A 58 -8.41 -7.88 -2.44
N ALA A 59 -7.96 -6.84 -1.73
CA ALA A 59 -8.81 -5.73 -1.32
C ALA A 59 -9.47 -5.05 -2.53
N VAL A 60 -8.69 -4.82 -3.60
CA VAL A 60 -9.16 -4.17 -4.84
C VAL A 60 -9.76 -5.13 -5.86
N GLY A 61 -9.70 -6.44 -5.60
CA GLY A 61 -10.21 -7.48 -6.51
C GLY A 61 -9.45 -7.55 -7.84
N ARG A 62 -8.17 -7.18 -7.87
CA ARG A 62 -7.33 -7.22 -9.08
C ARG A 62 -5.92 -7.70 -8.75
N HIS A 63 -5.32 -8.45 -9.67
CA HIS A 63 -3.95 -8.93 -9.51
C HIS A 63 -2.91 -7.81 -9.56
N SER A 64 -3.11 -6.79 -10.41
CA SER A 64 -2.17 -5.67 -10.54
C SER A 64 -2.66 -4.46 -9.77
N ILE A 65 -2.06 -4.23 -8.60
CA ILE A 65 -2.29 -3.02 -7.79
C ILE A 65 -1.78 -1.76 -8.49
N ILE A 66 -0.75 -1.88 -9.33
CA ILE A 66 -0.19 -0.77 -10.12
C ILE A 66 -1.23 -0.31 -11.14
N ALA A 67 -1.73 -1.22 -11.97
CA ALA A 67 -2.74 -0.88 -12.98
C ALA A 67 -4.05 -0.38 -12.35
N TRP A 68 -4.38 -0.86 -11.15
CA TRP A 68 -5.54 -0.37 -10.41
C TRP A 68 -5.33 1.05 -9.84
N ASN A 69 -4.14 1.34 -9.30
CA ASN A 69 -3.76 2.67 -8.82
C ASN A 69 -3.75 3.70 -9.96
N ASP A 70 -3.23 3.31 -11.12
CA ASP A 70 -3.03 4.20 -12.26
C ASP A 70 -4.27 4.29 -13.18
N ALA A 71 -5.38 3.67 -12.79
CA ALA A 71 -6.62 3.74 -13.54
C ALA A 71 -7.14 5.19 -13.63
N PRO A 72 -7.58 5.68 -14.81
CA PRO A 72 -8.11 7.03 -14.94
C PRO A 72 -9.27 7.29 -13.96
N GLY A 73 -9.19 8.42 -13.25
CA GLY A 73 -10.20 8.82 -12.27
C GLY A 73 -10.09 8.14 -10.90
N ARG A 74 -9.04 7.34 -10.63
CA ARG A 74 -8.73 6.88 -9.28
C ARG A 74 -8.58 8.09 -8.35
N THR A 75 -9.09 7.96 -7.13
CA THR A 75 -8.91 8.97 -6.08
C THR A 75 -8.09 8.43 -4.91
N VAL A 76 -7.55 9.34 -4.10
CA VAL A 76 -6.80 9.00 -2.89
C VAL A 76 -7.69 8.33 -1.85
N GLU A 77 -8.96 8.70 -1.75
CA GLU A 77 -9.92 8.10 -0.81
C GLU A 77 -10.18 6.63 -1.13
N GLU A 78 -10.26 6.28 -2.42
CA GLU A 78 -10.38 4.88 -2.84
C GLU A 78 -9.10 4.09 -2.52
N VAL A 79 -7.93 4.74 -2.60
CA VAL A 79 -6.66 4.16 -2.16
C VAL A 79 -6.66 3.90 -0.66
N TYR A 80 -7.07 4.87 0.14
CA TYR A 80 -7.17 4.69 1.60
C TYR A 80 -8.16 3.58 1.97
N ALA A 81 -9.32 3.53 1.30
CA ALA A 81 -10.30 2.46 1.51
C ALA A 81 -9.74 1.07 1.14
N ALA A 82 -8.92 0.99 0.08
CA ALA A 82 -8.24 -0.26 -0.27
C ALA A 82 -7.22 -0.69 0.79
N PHE A 83 -6.45 0.24 1.36
CA PHE A 83 -5.58 -0.03 2.48
C PHE A 83 -6.36 -0.51 3.72
N ASP A 84 -7.45 0.16 4.08
CA ASP A 84 -8.28 -0.24 5.22
C ASP A 84 -8.82 -1.66 5.06
N LYS A 85 -9.31 -1.99 3.87
CA LYS A 85 -9.76 -3.36 3.56
C LYS A 85 -8.60 -4.37 3.58
N ALA A 86 -7.43 -4.02 3.08
CA ALA A 86 -6.25 -4.89 3.10
C ALA A 86 -5.76 -5.15 4.53
N ILE A 87 -5.76 -4.13 5.39
CA ILE A 87 -5.42 -4.23 6.81
C ILE A 87 -6.40 -5.20 7.50
N ALA A 88 -7.71 -5.01 7.33
CA ALA A 88 -8.71 -5.88 7.92
C ALA A 88 -8.58 -7.36 7.47
N LEU A 89 -8.22 -7.59 6.20
CA LEU A 89 -7.95 -8.95 5.69
C LEU A 89 -6.69 -9.56 6.33
N ALA A 90 -5.63 -8.78 6.50
CA ALA A 90 -4.40 -9.25 7.14
C ALA A 90 -4.63 -9.60 8.61
N GLU A 91 -5.33 -8.74 9.36
CA GLU A 91 -5.67 -8.99 10.76
C GLU A 91 -6.52 -10.26 10.96
N ALA A 92 -7.44 -10.54 10.04
CA ALA A 92 -8.28 -11.72 10.10
C ALA A 92 -7.52 -13.03 9.81
N GLU A 93 -6.37 -12.97 9.14
CA GLU A 93 -5.55 -14.15 8.82
C GLU A 93 -4.38 -14.36 9.77
N GLU A 94 -3.91 -13.30 10.42
CA GLU A 94 -2.80 -13.34 11.39
C GLU A 94 -3.27 -13.52 12.85
N GLY A 95 -4.59 -13.44 13.11
CA GLY A 95 -5.22 -13.65 14.42
C GLY A 95 -5.75 -15.07 14.62
#